data_AF-A0ABD5SL62-F1
#
_entry.id   AF-A0ABD5SL62-F1
#
_cell.length_a   1.000
_cell.length_b   1.000
_cell.length_c   1.000
_cell.angle_alpha   90.00
_cell.angle_beta   90.00
_cell.angle_gamma   90.00
#
_symmetry.space_group_name_H-M   'P 1'
#
loop_
_entity.id
_entity.type
_entity.pdbx_description
1 polymer ?
#
loop_
_entity_poly.entity_id
_entity_poly.type
_entity_poly.pdbx_seq_one_letter_code
_entity_poly.pdbx_strand_id
1 'polypeptide(L)'
;GRDQLSRVLVGGRYTLGIGLVAVALALCVGVPLVAIAGYFGGWIDEAIMRLVDVLYAFPFLVLAIAIVPILEPVPILGGGFWTVVLALAITGWIGYARLLRGEVLSVREREYVTAARALGVPDRTVIRRHVVPNAVAPVVVQATLNVGTVVLTAAALGFLGLGLEPGSAEWGAMLSQGRSSLVRGDWHITVFPGFAIFLFVLAINLVGDGINDALDPHRDVSDERRRLR
;
A
#
# COMPACT_ATOMS: atom_id res chain seq x y z
N GLY A 1 27.74 2.21 24.21
CA GLY A 1 26.92 1.48 23.21
C GLY A 1 25.53 2.08 23.21
N ARG A 2 24.86 2.17 22.06
CA ARG A 2 23.46 2.59 22.00
C ARG A 2 22.58 1.44 22.53
N ASP A 3 21.67 1.73 23.45
CA ASP A 3 20.72 0.75 23.99
C ASP A 3 19.84 0.14 22.88
N GLN A 4 19.71 -1.18 22.84
CA GLN A 4 19.01 -1.89 21.75
C GLN A 4 17.50 -1.69 21.80
N LEU A 5 16.91 -1.64 22.99
CA LEU A 5 15.47 -1.41 23.16
C LEU A 5 15.09 -0.02 22.61
N SER A 6 15.88 0.99 22.97
CA SER A 6 15.73 2.36 22.46
C SER A 6 15.85 2.43 20.93
N ARG A 7 16.78 1.66 20.33
CA ARG A 7 16.88 1.57 18.87
C ARG A 7 15.65 0.95 18.22
N VAL A 8 15.11 -0.14 18.79
CA VAL A 8 13.90 -0.77 18.25
C VAL A 8 12.71 0.19 18.31
N LEU A 9 12.53 0.89 19.44
CA LEU A 9 11.44 1.86 19.62
C LEU A 9 11.55 3.05 18.66
N VAL A 10 12.75 3.66 18.56
CA VAL A 10 13.01 4.77 17.62
C VAL A 10 12.92 4.29 16.17
N GLY A 11 13.30 3.04 15.91
CA GLY A 11 13.25 2.40 14.60
C GLY A 11 11.87 2.31 14.00
N GLY A 12 10.86 2.09 14.85
CA GLY A 12 9.47 2.03 14.42
C GLY A 12 9.04 3.24 13.60
N ARG A 13 9.45 4.46 13.97
CA ARG A 13 9.07 5.67 13.21
C ARG A 13 9.50 5.62 11.74
N TYR A 14 10.63 4.97 11.44
CA TYR A 14 11.14 4.83 10.07
C TYR A 14 10.37 3.75 9.33
N THR A 15 10.35 2.53 9.87
CA THR A 15 9.72 1.39 9.21
C THR A 15 8.20 1.58 9.04
N LEU A 16 7.52 2.09 10.07
CA LEU A 16 6.08 2.41 10.00
C LEU A 16 5.81 3.61 9.08
N GLY A 17 6.67 4.62 9.14
CA GLY A 17 6.60 5.80 8.27
C GLY A 17 6.71 5.43 6.80
N ILE A 18 7.65 4.54 6.43
CA ILE A 18 7.77 4.05 5.06
C ILE A 18 6.48 3.39 4.60
N GLY A 19 5.93 2.47 5.39
CA GLY A 19 4.71 1.75 5.06
C GLY A 19 3.52 2.66 4.82
N LEU A 20 3.23 3.54 5.79
CA LEU A 20 2.08 4.44 5.73
C LEU A 20 2.21 5.46 4.61
N VAL A 21 3.38 6.10 4.47
CA VAL A 21 3.59 7.14 3.46
C VAL A 21 3.57 6.54 2.04
N ALA A 22 4.17 5.35 1.84
CA ALA A 22 4.14 4.69 0.54
C ALA A 22 2.72 4.31 0.12
N VAL A 23 1.91 3.75 1.02
CA VAL A 23 0.51 3.42 0.74
C VAL A 23 -0.31 4.68 0.46
N ALA A 24 -0.17 5.72 1.29
CA ALA A 24 -0.87 6.98 1.08
C ALA A 24 -0.50 7.61 -0.27
N LEU A 25 0.77 7.61 -0.65
CA LEU A 25 1.23 8.16 -1.93
C LEU A 25 0.71 7.33 -3.12
N ALA A 26 0.75 6.01 -3.02
CA ALA A 26 0.20 5.11 -4.04
C ALA A 26 -1.29 5.36 -4.27
N LEU A 27 -2.07 5.58 -3.21
CA LEU A 27 -3.48 5.95 -3.31
C LEU A 27 -3.68 7.34 -3.91
N CYS A 28 -2.98 8.35 -3.39
CA CYS A 28 -3.14 9.73 -3.83
C CYS A 28 -2.84 9.93 -5.32
N VAL A 29 -1.87 9.19 -5.86
CA VAL A 29 -1.49 9.27 -7.28
C VAL A 29 -2.26 8.27 -8.14
N GLY A 30 -2.41 7.04 -7.67
CA GLY A 30 -3.05 5.95 -8.43
C GLY A 30 -4.55 6.15 -8.60
N VAL A 31 -5.25 6.59 -7.54
CA VAL A 31 -6.72 6.73 -7.56
C VAL A 31 -7.20 7.73 -8.60
N PRO A 32 -6.68 8.98 -8.67
CA PRO A 32 -7.16 9.94 -9.65
C PRO A 32 -6.84 9.52 -11.09
N LEU A 33 -5.64 9.01 -11.34
CA LEU A 33 -5.19 8.62 -12.67
C LEU A 33 -6.06 7.51 -13.25
N VAL A 34 -6.35 6.50 -12.42
CA VAL A 34 -7.13 5.33 -12.82
C VAL A 34 -8.62 5.63 -12.87
N ALA A 35 -9.15 6.44 -11.97
CA ALA A 35 -10.56 6.84 -12.01
C ALA A 35 -10.91 7.60 -13.30
N ILE A 36 -10.01 8.47 -13.76
CA ILE A 36 -10.17 9.20 -15.02
C ILE A 36 -10.08 8.22 -16.19
N ALA A 37 -9.04 7.39 -16.23
CA ALA A 37 -8.85 6.40 -17.29
C ALA A 37 -10.04 5.43 -17.41
N GLY A 38 -10.46 4.82 -16.30
CA GLY A 38 -11.55 3.85 -16.26
C GLY A 38 -12.93 4.42 -16.56
N TYR A 39 -13.18 5.70 -16.28
CA TYR A 39 -14.47 6.32 -16.60
C TYR A 39 -14.63 6.58 -18.10
N PHE A 40 -13.64 7.25 -18.71
CA PHE A 40 -13.69 7.62 -20.12
C PHE A 40 -13.40 6.43 -21.04
N GLY A 41 -12.63 5.44 -20.57
CA GLY A 41 -12.23 4.28 -21.36
C GLY A 41 -11.37 4.65 -22.57
N GLY A 42 -11.37 3.77 -23.56
CA GLY A 42 -10.67 3.99 -24.83
C GLY A 42 -9.17 3.66 -24.77
N TRP A 43 -8.41 4.22 -25.70
CA TRP A 43 -7.00 3.86 -25.92
C TRP A 43 -6.07 4.23 -24.75
N ILE A 44 -6.38 5.30 -24.00
CA ILE A 44 -5.58 5.73 -22.83
C ILE A 44 -5.75 4.71 -21.70
N ASP A 45 -6.99 4.28 -21.44
CA ASP A 45 -7.31 3.28 -20.44
C ASP A 45 -6.68 1.91 -20.78
N GLU A 46 -6.72 1.51 -22.06
CA GLU A 46 -6.02 0.32 -22.56
C GLU A 46 -4.50 0.43 -22.40
N ALA A 47 -3.89 1.58 -22.73
CA ALA A 47 -2.46 1.77 -22.59
C ALA A 47 -2.00 1.71 -21.12
N ILE A 48 -2.76 2.34 -20.21
CA ILE A 48 -2.49 2.32 -18.77
C ILE A 48 -2.62 0.89 -18.24
N MET A 49 -3.68 0.17 -18.60
CA MET A 49 -3.83 -1.20 -18.10
C MET A 49 -2.84 -2.19 -18.70
N ARG A 50 -2.40 -2.01 -19.95
CA ARG A 50 -1.29 -2.80 -20.49
C ARG A 50 0.00 -2.60 -19.70
N LEU A 51 0.30 -1.36 -19.32
CA LEU A 51 1.44 -1.09 -18.44
C LEU A 51 1.26 -1.76 -17.07
N VAL A 52 0.08 -1.61 -16.45
CA VAL A 52 -0.25 -2.25 -15.17
C VAL A 52 -0.11 -3.77 -15.27
N ASP A 53 -0.62 -4.41 -16.32
CA ASP A 53 -0.58 -5.87 -16.50
C ASP A 53 0.85 -6.39 -16.69
N VAL A 54 1.68 -5.66 -17.45
CA VAL A 54 3.11 -5.99 -17.61
C VAL A 54 3.84 -5.88 -16.27
N LEU A 55 3.59 -4.81 -15.50
CA LEU A 55 4.24 -4.62 -14.21
C LEU A 55 3.72 -5.61 -13.16
N TYR A 56 2.44 -5.97 -13.20
CA TYR A 56 1.80 -6.92 -12.28
C TYR A 56 2.30 -8.36 -12.46
N ALA A 57 2.87 -8.70 -13.61
CA ALA A 57 3.50 -10.00 -13.83
C ALA A 57 4.75 -10.22 -12.96
N PHE A 58 5.36 -9.13 -12.45
CA PHE A 58 6.50 -9.21 -11.56
C PHE A 58 6.05 -9.35 -10.10
N PRO A 59 6.70 -10.21 -9.30
CA PRO A 59 6.47 -10.25 -7.86
C PRO A 59 6.74 -8.89 -7.22
N PHE A 60 5.88 -8.48 -6.27
CA PHE A 60 5.95 -7.15 -5.63
C PHE A 60 7.35 -6.78 -5.12
N LEU A 61 7.99 -7.70 -4.38
CA LEU A 61 9.34 -7.49 -3.87
C LEU A 61 10.39 -7.38 -4.98
N VAL A 62 10.27 -8.18 -6.05
CA VAL A 62 11.22 -8.18 -7.17
C VAL A 62 11.15 -6.85 -7.92
N LEU A 63 9.94 -6.35 -8.16
CA LEU A 63 9.74 -5.07 -8.81
C LEU A 63 10.27 -3.91 -7.94
N ALA A 64 10.04 -3.96 -6.62
CA ALA A 64 10.59 -2.96 -5.70
C ALA A 64 12.14 -2.96 -5.70
N ILE A 65 12.77 -4.14 -5.69
CA ILE A 65 14.23 -4.28 -5.79
C ILE A 65 14.76 -3.69 -7.11
N ALA A 66 14.04 -3.87 -8.22
CA ALA A 66 14.43 -3.31 -9.51
C ALA A 66 14.31 -1.78 -9.57
N ILE A 67 13.33 -1.20 -8.87
CA ILE A 67 13.06 0.25 -8.91
C ILE A 67 14.01 1.04 -7.99
N VAL A 68 14.42 0.50 -6.84
CA VAL A 68 15.26 1.25 -5.88
C VAL A 68 16.54 1.80 -6.51
N PRO A 69 17.38 1.02 -7.22
CA PRO A 69 18.61 1.53 -7.85
C PRO A 69 18.36 2.56 -8.95
N ILE A 70 17.18 2.54 -9.59
CA ILE A 70 16.78 3.51 -10.61
C ILE A 70 16.47 4.86 -9.97
N LEU A 71 15.90 4.87 -8.77
CA LEU A 71 15.55 6.07 -8.01
C LEU A 71 16.71 6.61 -7.15
N GLU A 72 17.66 5.77 -6.76
CA GLU A 72 18.83 6.14 -5.95
C GLU A 72 19.63 7.36 -6.48
N PRO A 73 19.93 7.51 -7.79
CA PRO A 73 20.73 8.63 -8.30
C PRO A 73 19.96 9.96 -8.37
N VAL A 74 18.70 10.03 -7.98
CA VAL A 74 17.88 11.25 -8.07
C VAL A 74 18.25 12.23 -6.95
N PRO A 75 18.87 13.39 -7.25
CA PRO A 75 19.44 14.27 -6.21
C PRO A 75 18.40 14.89 -5.28
N ILE A 76 17.17 15.06 -5.76
CA ILE A 76 16.08 15.73 -5.05
C ILE A 76 15.51 14.85 -3.93
N LEU A 77 15.72 13.53 -3.99
CA LEU A 77 15.15 12.58 -3.02
C LEU A 77 15.88 12.57 -1.68
N GLY A 78 17.12 13.09 -1.62
CA GLY A 78 17.83 13.29 -0.36
C GLY A 78 18.18 12.00 0.41
N GLY A 79 18.06 10.82 -0.20
CA GLY A 79 18.51 9.54 0.35
C GLY A 79 17.42 8.56 0.81
N GLY A 80 17.88 7.41 1.32
CA GLY A 80 17.20 6.10 1.32
C GLY A 80 15.74 6.01 1.79
N PHE A 81 15.25 6.88 2.68
CA PHE A 81 13.83 6.84 3.09
C PHE A 81 12.89 7.12 1.92
N TRP A 82 13.10 8.23 1.21
CA TRP A 82 12.20 8.63 0.12
C TRP A 82 12.36 7.73 -1.11
N THR A 83 13.56 7.22 -1.36
CA THR A 83 13.82 6.22 -2.40
C THR A 83 12.98 4.96 -2.18
N VAL A 84 12.99 4.41 -0.96
CA VAL A 84 12.19 3.24 -0.62
C VAL A 84 10.69 3.54 -0.67
N VAL A 85 10.25 4.69 -0.12
CA VAL A 85 8.85 5.12 -0.16
C VAL A 85 8.34 5.21 -1.60
N LEU A 86 9.08 5.85 -2.50
CA LEU A 86 8.68 5.97 -3.90
C LEU A 86 8.71 4.63 -4.62
N ALA A 87 9.74 3.80 -4.40
CA ALA A 87 9.81 2.48 -5.01
C ALA A 87 8.57 1.63 -4.63
N LEU A 88 8.21 1.64 -3.34
CA LEU A 88 7.03 0.93 -2.85
C LEU A 88 5.72 1.57 -3.32
N ALA A 89 5.64 2.90 -3.43
CA ALA A 89 4.45 3.56 -3.95
C ALA A 89 4.22 3.27 -5.45
N ILE A 90 5.29 3.32 -6.26
CA ILE A 90 5.28 2.98 -7.70
C ILE A 90 5.03 1.49 -7.92
N THR A 91 5.34 0.63 -6.96
CA THR A 91 4.98 -0.79 -7.04
C THR A 91 3.53 -1.01 -6.58
N GLY A 92 3.11 -0.34 -5.49
CA GLY A 92 1.82 -0.52 -4.84
C GLY A 92 0.62 -0.05 -5.66
N TRP A 93 0.74 1.05 -6.39
CA TRP A 93 -0.38 1.59 -7.16
C TRP A 93 -0.92 0.63 -8.22
N ILE A 94 -0.11 -0.32 -8.70
CA ILE A 94 -0.48 -1.32 -9.73
C ILE A 94 -1.68 -2.16 -9.24
N GLY A 95 -1.61 -2.67 -8.01
CA GLY A 95 -2.69 -3.47 -7.43
C GLY A 95 -3.96 -2.65 -7.21
N TYR A 96 -3.80 -1.43 -6.68
CA TYR A 96 -4.92 -0.50 -6.45
C TYR A 96 -5.57 -0.05 -7.75
N ALA A 97 -4.79 0.13 -8.82
CA ALA A 97 -5.28 0.51 -10.13
C ALA A 97 -6.23 -0.55 -10.69
N ARG A 98 -5.84 -1.82 -10.63
CA ARG A 98 -6.66 -2.91 -11.13
C ARG A 98 -7.97 -3.05 -10.36
N LEU A 99 -7.92 -2.96 -9.03
CA LEU A 99 -9.12 -3.00 -8.21
C LEU A 99 -10.03 -1.80 -8.51
N LEU A 100 -9.49 -0.59 -8.48
CA LEU A 100 -10.26 0.63 -8.70
C LEU A 100 -10.89 0.66 -10.10
N ARG A 101 -10.20 0.18 -11.15
CA ARG A 101 -10.78 0.11 -12.49
C ARG A 101 -12.01 -0.79 -12.52
N GLY A 102 -11.97 -1.95 -11.87
CA GLY A 102 -13.12 -2.85 -11.75
C GLY A 102 -14.30 -2.16 -11.06
N GLU A 103 -14.04 -1.47 -9.96
CA GLU A 103 -15.06 -0.72 -9.20
C GLU A 103 -15.63 0.46 -10.00
N VAL A 104 -14.78 1.21 -10.70
CA VAL A 104 -15.21 2.34 -11.55
C VAL A 104 -16.13 1.87 -12.66
N LEU A 105 -15.79 0.75 -13.34
CA LEU A 105 -16.62 0.17 -14.38
C LEU A 105 -17.97 -0.29 -13.82
N SER A 106 -17.97 -1.00 -12.68
CA SER A 106 -19.19 -1.46 -12.01
C SER A 106 -20.09 -0.29 -11.58
N VAL A 107 -19.52 0.72 -10.90
CA VAL A 107 -20.26 1.89 -10.42
C VAL A 107 -20.81 2.71 -11.58
N ARG A 108 -20.07 2.84 -12.68
CA ARG A 108 -20.51 3.56 -13.88
C ARG A 108 -21.78 2.95 -14.49
N GLU A 109 -22.04 1.67 -14.29
CA GLU A 109 -23.21 0.97 -14.85
C GLU A 109 -24.44 1.02 -13.93
N ARG A 110 -24.33 1.57 -12.71
CA ARG A 110 -25.45 1.68 -11.78
C ARG A 110 -26.52 2.69 -12.23
N GLU A 111 -27.77 2.38 -11.92
CA GLU A 111 -28.95 3.15 -12.36
C GLU A 111 -28.88 4.64 -11.99
N TYR A 112 -28.42 4.99 -10.78
CA TYR A 112 -28.31 6.39 -10.36
C TYR A 112 -27.27 7.19 -11.18
N VAL A 113 -26.21 6.53 -11.66
CA VAL A 113 -25.19 7.16 -12.52
C VAL A 113 -25.75 7.35 -13.93
N THR A 114 -26.51 6.38 -14.44
CA THR A 114 -27.21 6.48 -15.72
C THR A 114 -28.28 7.57 -15.70
N ALA A 115 -29.07 7.66 -14.62
CA ALA A 115 -30.06 8.72 -14.43
C ALA A 115 -29.41 10.12 -14.35
N ALA A 116 -28.32 10.27 -13.60
CA ALA A 116 -27.60 11.55 -13.51
C ALA A 116 -27.09 12.01 -14.90
N ARG A 117 -26.58 11.08 -15.72
CA ARG A 117 -26.16 11.38 -17.09
C ARG A 117 -27.34 11.75 -18.00
N ALA A 118 -28.47 11.03 -17.88
CA ALA A 118 -29.69 11.35 -18.64
C ALA A 118 -30.25 12.74 -18.32
N LEU A 119 -30.03 13.24 -17.10
CA LEU A 119 -30.37 14.59 -16.67
C LEU A 119 -29.37 15.67 -17.14
N GLY A 120 -28.34 15.31 -17.92
CA GLY A 120 -27.36 16.25 -18.45
C GLY A 120 -26.31 16.71 -17.43
N VAL A 121 -26.14 16.00 -16.31
CA VAL A 121 -25.09 16.31 -15.34
C VAL A 121 -23.72 16.13 -16.01
N PRO A 122 -22.80 17.12 -15.94
CA PRO A 122 -21.52 17.03 -16.62
C PRO A 122 -20.65 15.90 -16.05
N ASP A 123 -19.92 15.20 -16.91
CA ASP A 123 -19.11 14.02 -16.55
C ASP A 123 -18.17 14.27 -15.37
N ARG A 124 -17.53 15.44 -15.30
CA ARG A 124 -16.65 15.81 -14.17
C ARG A 124 -17.37 15.76 -12.82
N THR A 125 -18.64 16.16 -12.80
CA THR A 125 -19.49 16.12 -11.60
C THR A 125 -19.94 14.69 -11.30
N VAL A 126 -20.27 13.90 -12.33
CA VAL A 126 -20.60 12.48 -12.18
C VAL A 126 -19.42 11.71 -11.59
N ILE A 127 -18.22 11.88 -12.14
CA ILE A 127 -16.99 11.23 -11.66
C ILE A 127 -16.71 11.61 -10.21
N ARG A 128 -16.61 12.91 -9.89
CA ARG A 128 -16.18 13.38 -8.56
C ARG A 128 -17.19 13.10 -7.45
N ARG A 129 -18.50 13.14 -7.77
CA ARG A 129 -19.56 13.05 -6.75
C ARG A 129 -20.23 11.68 -6.67
N HIS A 130 -20.22 10.91 -7.75
CA HIS A 130 -20.96 9.64 -7.82
C HIS A 130 -20.05 8.44 -8.07
N VAL A 131 -19.05 8.53 -8.96
CA VAL A 131 -18.24 7.35 -9.31
C VAL A 131 -17.09 7.16 -8.33
N VAL A 132 -16.20 8.14 -8.20
CA VAL A 132 -14.98 8.04 -7.38
C VAL A 132 -15.30 7.75 -5.90
N PRO A 133 -16.21 8.48 -5.23
CA PRO A 133 -16.47 8.23 -3.81
C PRO A 133 -16.99 6.82 -3.53
N ASN A 134 -17.74 6.23 -4.47
CA ASN A 134 -18.30 4.89 -4.32
C ASN A 134 -17.30 3.79 -4.74
N ALA A 135 -16.43 4.06 -5.72
CA ALA A 135 -15.44 3.10 -6.21
C ALA A 135 -14.18 3.01 -5.33
N VAL A 136 -13.90 4.03 -4.52
CA VAL A 136 -12.69 4.10 -3.67
C VAL A 136 -12.83 3.29 -2.38
N ALA A 137 -14.04 3.01 -1.90
CA ALA A 137 -14.24 2.33 -0.62
C ALA A 137 -13.53 0.96 -0.52
N PRO A 138 -13.68 0.04 -1.49
CA PRO A 138 -12.95 -1.25 -1.46
C PRO A 138 -11.43 -1.07 -1.56
N VAL A 139 -10.98 -0.04 -2.27
CA VAL A 139 -9.56 0.28 -2.46
C VAL A 139 -8.92 0.75 -1.16
N VAL A 140 -9.62 1.56 -0.37
CA VAL A 140 -9.14 2.03 0.94
C VAL A 140 -9.03 0.88 1.94
N VAL A 141 -10.00 -0.04 1.94
CA VAL A 141 -9.94 -1.27 2.76
C VAL A 141 -8.72 -2.10 2.37
N GLN A 142 -8.55 -2.39 1.08
CA GLN A 142 -7.41 -3.16 0.60
C GLN A 142 -6.07 -2.46 0.92
N ALA A 143 -6.02 -1.14 0.78
CA ALA A 143 -4.82 -0.37 1.07
C ALA A 143 -4.42 -0.45 2.55
N THR A 144 -5.40 -0.44 3.45
CA THR A 144 -5.15 -0.60 4.89
C THR A 144 -4.51 -1.97 5.17
N LEU A 145 -5.09 -3.04 4.63
CA LEU A 145 -4.54 -4.40 4.78
C LEU A 145 -3.13 -4.51 4.17
N ASN A 146 -2.90 -3.85 3.03
CA ASN A 146 -1.61 -3.85 2.36
C ASN A 146 -0.49 -3.10 3.09
N VAL A 147 -0.78 -2.24 4.06
CA VAL A 147 0.26 -1.57 4.86
C VAL A 147 1.22 -2.60 5.48
N GLY A 148 0.70 -3.73 5.97
CA GLY A 148 1.52 -4.81 6.52
C GLY A 148 2.50 -5.39 5.49
N THR A 149 2.00 -5.71 4.29
CA THR A 149 2.81 -6.20 3.17
C THR A 149 3.88 -5.20 2.75
N VAL A 150 3.54 -3.92 2.69
CA VAL A 150 4.48 -2.85 2.34
C VAL A 150 5.57 -2.71 3.39
N VAL A 151 5.23 -2.77 4.68
CA VAL A 151 6.21 -2.74 5.78
C VAL A 151 7.13 -3.98 5.75
N LEU A 152 6.57 -5.17 5.52
CA LEU A 152 7.37 -6.38 5.39
C LEU A 152 8.35 -6.28 4.20
N THR A 153 7.89 -5.71 3.08
CA THR A 153 8.72 -5.47 1.90
C THR A 153 9.80 -4.42 2.19
N ALA A 154 9.47 -3.32 2.88
CA ALA A 154 10.44 -2.31 3.30
C ALA A 154 11.53 -2.91 4.19
N ALA A 155 11.15 -3.76 5.15
CA ALA A 155 12.10 -4.46 6.01
C ALA A 155 12.97 -5.45 5.21
N ALA A 156 12.40 -6.12 4.21
CA ALA A 156 13.17 -6.98 3.29
C ALA A 156 14.18 -6.18 2.45
N LEU A 157 13.79 -5.03 1.91
CA LEU A 157 14.70 -4.12 1.21
C LEU A 157 15.82 -3.62 2.12
N GLY A 158 15.49 -3.18 3.35
CA GLY A 158 16.47 -2.80 4.36
C GLY A 158 17.40 -3.93 4.75
N PHE A 159 16.88 -5.15 4.85
CA PHE A 159 17.69 -6.34 5.11
C PHE A 159 18.70 -6.61 3.98
N LEU A 160 18.27 -6.43 2.73
CA LEU A 160 19.07 -6.57 1.51
C LEU A 160 20.05 -5.40 1.27
N GLY A 161 20.02 -4.35 2.10
CA GLY A 161 20.88 -3.18 1.96
C GLY A 161 20.37 -2.12 0.98
N LEU A 162 19.12 -2.25 0.51
CA LEU A 162 18.42 -1.32 -0.38
C LEU A 162 17.52 -0.33 0.40
N GLY A 163 17.65 -0.30 1.72
CA GLY A 163 16.84 0.52 2.62
C GLY A 163 17.50 1.85 2.98
N LEU A 164 17.37 2.22 4.26
CA LEU A 164 18.08 3.37 4.82
C LEU A 164 19.57 3.05 5.02
N GLU A 165 20.36 4.11 5.18
CA GLU A 165 21.81 4.02 5.37
C GLU A 165 22.21 3.05 6.51
N PRO A 166 23.34 2.34 6.37
CA PRO A 166 23.89 1.51 7.44
C PRO A 166 24.07 2.30 8.74
N GLY A 167 23.66 1.72 9.86
CA GLY A 167 23.67 2.39 11.17
C GLY A 167 22.38 3.13 11.54
N SER A 168 21.43 3.25 10.60
CA SER A 168 20.06 3.65 10.92
C SER A 168 19.38 2.64 11.86
N ALA A 169 18.32 3.09 12.53
CA ALA A 169 17.50 2.26 13.42
C ALA A 169 16.34 1.59 12.67
N GLU A 170 16.33 1.58 11.33
CA GLU A 170 15.29 0.91 10.54
C GLU A 170 15.34 -0.61 10.81
N TRP A 171 14.18 -1.24 11.05
CA TRP A 171 14.12 -2.62 11.52
C TRP A 171 14.75 -3.63 10.55
N GLY A 172 14.58 -3.47 9.24
CA GLY A 172 15.25 -4.28 8.22
C GLY A 172 16.77 -4.16 8.24
N ALA A 173 17.28 -2.93 8.32
CA ALA A 173 18.72 -2.65 8.45
C ALA A 173 19.30 -3.21 9.77
N MET A 174 18.53 -3.15 10.86
CA MET A 174 18.92 -3.77 12.14
C MET A 174 19.03 -5.29 12.03
N LEU A 175 18.10 -5.95 11.32
CA LEU A 175 18.18 -7.39 11.05
C LEU A 175 19.42 -7.75 10.23
N SER A 176 19.76 -6.94 9.22
CA SER A 176 20.95 -7.14 8.37
C SER A 176 22.24 -7.08 9.21
N GLN A 177 22.39 -6.04 10.03
CA GLN A 177 23.54 -5.84 10.92
C GLN A 177 23.62 -6.94 12.01
N GLY A 178 22.46 -7.32 12.57
CA GLY A 178 22.32 -8.34 13.60
C GLY A 178 22.69 -9.75 13.14
N ARG A 179 22.66 -10.03 11.82
CA ARG A 179 23.01 -11.34 11.25
C ARG A 179 24.39 -11.83 11.69
N SER A 180 25.39 -10.95 11.70
CA SER A 180 26.75 -11.29 12.15
C SER A 180 26.84 -11.55 13.66
N SER A 181 25.92 -10.97 14.43
CA SER A 181 25.89 -11.05 15.89
C SER A 181 25.21 -12.33 16.39
N LEU A 182 24.34 -12.94 15.57
CA LEU A 182 23.77 -14.26 15.85
C LEU A 182 24.84 -15.33 16.07
N VAL A 183 25.87 -15.35 15.22
CA VAL A 183 26.98 -16.30 15.32
C VAL A 183 27.80 -16.09 16.60
N ARG A 184 27.79 -14.86 17.14
CA ARG A 184 28.45 -14.50 18.41
C ARG A 184 27.60 -14.79 19.65
N GLY A 185 26.36 -15.24 19.49
CA GLY A 185 25.43 -15.50 20.60
C GLY A 185 24.53 -14.32 20.99
N ASP A 186 24.69 -13.16 20.36
CA ASP A 186 23.89 -11.95 20.62
C ASP A 186 22.55 -11.96 19.86
N TRP A 187 21.76 -13.02 20.07
CA TRP A 187 20.51 -13.27 19.33
C TRP A 187 19.46 -12.16 19.46
N HIS A 188 19.46 -11.49 20.61
CA HIS A 188 18.51 -10.43 20.96
C HIS A 188 18.56 -9.23 19.99
N ILE A 189 19.72 -8.98 19.35
CA ILE A 189 19.90 -7.89 18.39
C ILE A 189 19.03 -8.09 17.13
N THR A 190 18.77 -9.34 16.76
CA THR A 190 17.98 -9.70 15.57
C THR A 190 16.54 -10.03 15.93
N VAL A 191 16.31 -10.70 17.06
CA VAL A 191 14.95 -11.13 17.44
C VAL A 191 14.04 -9.96 17.77
N PHE A 192 14.52 -8.91 18.45
CA PHE A 192 13.66 -7.79 18.82
C PHE A 192 13.14 -6.97 17.62
N PRO A 193 13.97 -6.57 16.63
CA PRO A 193 13.45 -5.94 15.41
C PRO A 193 12.47 -6.83 14.63
N GLY A 194 12.76 -8.12 14.52
CA GLY A 194 11.88 -9.08 13.84
C GLY A 194 10.53 -9.21 14.55
N PHE A 195 10.54 -9.27 15.89
CA PHE A 195 9.33 -9.32 16.69
C PHE A 195 8.53 -8.02 16.62
N ALA A 196 9.20 -6.86 16.53
CA ALA A 196 8.54 -5.57 16.34
C ALA A 196 7.82 -5.49 14.97
N ILE A 197 8.46 -5.97 13.89
CA ILE A 197 7.81 -6.13 12.57
C ILE A 197 6.59 -7.04 12.68
N PHE A 198 6.74 -8.21 13.30
CA PHE A 198 5.64 -9.17 13.49
C PHE A 198 4.45 -8.55 14.22
N LEU A 199 4.68 -7.91 15.37
CA LEU A 199 3.63 -7.26 16.15
C LEU A 199 2.94 -6.15 15.37
N PHE A 200 3.70 -5.35 14.63
CA PHE A 200 3.12 -4.28 13.82
C PHE A 200 2.25 -4.84 12.69
N VAL A 201 2.75 -5.83 11.94
CA VAL A 201 2.01 -6.45 10.85
C VAL A 201 0.74 -7.13 11.39
N LEU A 202 0.81 -7.80 12.54
CA LEU A 202 -0.35 -8.35 13.20
C LEU A 202 -1.36 -7.25 13.57
N ALA A 203 -0.91 -6.16 14.21
CA ALA A 203 -1.78 -5.07 14.63
C ALA A 203 -2.48 -4.40 13.44
N ILE A 204 -1.76 -4.12 12.35
CA ILE A 204 -2.37 -3.47 11.17
C ILE A 204 -3.32 -4.38 10.41
N ASN A 205 -3.07 -5.70 10.38
CA ASN A 205 -4.03 -6.66 9.83
C ASN A 205 -5.31 -6.68 10.65
N LEU A 206 -5.23 -6.74 11.99
CA LEU A 206 -6.42 -6.68 12.86
C LEU A 206 -7.20 -5.37 12.68
N VAL A 207 -6.51 -4.24 12.53
CA VAL A 207 -7.15 -2.95 12.21
C VAL A 207 -7.83 -2.99 10.85
N GLY A 208 -7.17 -3.55 9.83
CA GLY A 208 -7.73 -3.70 8.50
C GLY A 208 -8.97 -4.59 8.47
N ASP A 209 -8.94 -5.71 9.20
CA ASP A 209 -10.11 -6.59 9.38
C ASP A 209 -11.25 -5.84 10.05
N GLY A 210 -10.98 -5.07 11.10
CA GLY A 210 -11.98 -4.23 11.77
C GLY A 210 -12.60 -3.15 10.87
N ILE A 211 -11.80 -2.54 9.98
CA ILE A 211 -12.30 -1.56 9.00
C ILE A 211 -13.14 -2.25 7.92
N ASN A 212 -12.67 -3.39 7.40
CA ASN A 212 -13.41 -4.19 6.42
C ASN A 212 -14.77 -4.61 6.99
N ASP A 213 -14.77 -5.08 8.23
CA ASP A 213 -15.93 -5.48 9.01
C ASP A 213 -16.95 -4.36 9.25
N ALA A 214 -16.48 -3.12 9.42
CA ALA A 214 -17.34 -1.95 9.61
C ALA A 214 -17.92 -1.41 8.29
N LEU A 215 -17.28 -1.73 7.16
CA LEU A 215 -17.68 -1.29 5.82
C LEU A 215 -18.45 -2.35 5.04
N ASP A 216 -18.56 -3.59 5.55
CA ASP A 216 -19.32 -4.68 4.93
C ASP A 216 -20.85 -4.42 5.04
N PRO A 217 -21.54 -4.14 3.91
CA PRO A 217 -22.99 -3.89 3.91
C PRO A 217 -23.83 -5.16 4.11
N HIS A 218 -23.24 -6.35 4.01
CA HIS A 218 -23.99 -7.61 4.08
C HIS A 218 -24.28 -8.08 5.51
N ARG A 219 -23.60 -7.50 6.52
CA ARG A 219 -23.83 -7.87 7.92
C ARG A 219 -25.26 -7.59 8.38
N ASP A 220 -25.79 -6.42 8.05
CA ASP A 220 -27.16 -6.03 8.44
C ASP A 220 -28.22 -6.98 7.89
N VAL A 221 -28.07 -7.44 6.65
CA VAL A 221 -29.05 -8.36 6.00
C VAL A 221 -28.99 -9.76 6.61
N SER A 222 -27.81 -10.21 7.05
CA SER A 222 -27.64 -11.52 7.66
C SER A 222 -28.11 -11.59 9.12
N ASP A 223 -27.92 -10.51 9.88
CA ASP A 223 -28.42 -10.39 11.25
C ASP A 223 -29.94 -10.24 11.28
N GLU A 224 -30.52 -9.53 10.31
CA GLU A 224 -31.98 -9.43 10.17
C GLU A 224 -32.60 -10.80 9.87
N ARG A 225 -31.99 -11.59 8.98
CA ARG A 225 -32.42 -12.98 8.73
C ARG A 225 -32.26 -13.92 9.93
N ARG A 226 -31.28 -13.66 10.81
CA ARG A 226 -31.09 -14.41 12.06
C ARG A 226 -32.10 -14.03 13.14
N ARG A 227 -32.52 -12.76 13.21
CA ARG A 227 -33.57 -12.29 14.14
C ARG A 227 -34.97 -12.77 13.76
N LEU A 228 -35.18 -13.13 12.49
CA LEU A 228 -36.44 -13.64 11.95
C LEU A 228 -36.59 -15.17 12.02
N ARG A 229 -35.62 -15.89 12.61
CA ARG A 229 -35.66 -17.33 12.88
C ARG A 229 -35.70 -17.60 14.37
#